data_AF-A0A2N0NCA9-F1
#
_entry.id   AF-A0A2N0NCA9-F1
#
_cell.length_a   1.000
_cell.length_b   1.000
_cell.length_c   1.000
_cell.angle_alpha   90.00
_cell.angle_beta   90.00
_cell.angle_gamma   90.00
#
_symmetry.space_group_name_H-M   'P 1'
#
loop_
_entity.id
_entity.type
_entity.pdbx_description
1 polymer ?
#
loop_
_entity_poly.entity_id
_entity_poly.type
_entity_poly.pdbx_seq_one_letter_code
_entity_poly.pdbx_strand_id
1 'polypeptide(L)' 'MLKCLIKWIIINQHSFTVVEESAFANLIYSLQPDARLISADTVKKRIMDLYENNVNKVKESFKNIRGKISFIIDI' A
#
# COMPACT_ATOMS: atom_id res chain seq x y z
N MET A 1 -4.55 8.39 9.22
CA MET A 1 -3.50 7.47 9.70
C MET A 1 -3.28 6.29 8.74
N LEU A 2 -4.21 5.34 8.61
CA LEU A 2 -4.01 4.11 7.81
C LEU A 2 -3.57 4.34 6.34
N LYS A 3 -4.22 5.27 5.64
CA LYS A 3 -3.82 5.62 4.25
C LYS A 3 -2.39 6.16 4.16
N CYS A 4 -1.98 6.99 5.13
CA CYS A 4 -0.63 7.56 5.19
C CYS A 4 0.41 6.49 5.50
N LEU A 5 0.11 5.59 6.45
CA LEU A 5 0.97 4.46 6.81
C LEU A 5 1.20 3.54 5.61
N ILE A 6 0.14 3.15 4.91
CA ILE A 6 0.25 2.31 3.71
C ILE A 6 1.04 3.00 2.61
N LYS A 7 0.77 4.30 2.37
CA LYS A 7 1.52 5.08 1.38
C LYS A 7 3.00 5.15 1.73
N TRP A 8 3.33 5.36 3.01
CA TRP A 8 4.71 5.38 3.49
C TRP A 8 5.41 4.03 3.31
N ILE A 9 4.73 2.92 3.63
CA ILE A 9 5.24 1.56 3.42
C ILE A 9 5.54 1.29 1.95
N ILE A 10 4.62 1.64 1.04
CA ILE A 10 4.77 1.43 -0.40
C ILE A 10 5.92 2.29 -0.97
N ILE A 11 5.92 3.61 -0.70
CA ILE A 11 6.88 4.55 -1.30
C ILE A 11 8.31 4.21 -0.90
N ASN A 12 8.52 3.82 0.35
CA ASN A 12 9.85 3.52 0.88
C ASN A 12 10.20 2.03 0.84
N GLN A 13 9.35 1.20 0.23
CA GLN A 13 9.54 -0.25 0.11
C GLN A 13 9.82 -0.94 1.46
N HIS A 14 9.13 -0.51 2.52
CA HIS A 14 9.27 -1.13 3.82
C HIS A 14 8.64 -2.54 3.84
N SER A 15 9.18 -3.41 4.69
CA SER A 15 8.51 -4.67 5.03
C SER A 15 7.13 -4.39 5.64
N PHE A 16 6.14 -5.23 5.34
CA PHE A 16 4.80 -5.12 5.94
C PHE A 16 4.83 -5.36 7.46
N THR A 17 5.84 -6.08 7.94
CA THR A 17 6.06 -6.36 9.36
C THR A 17 6.52 -5.14 10.16
N VAL A 18 6.86 -4.02 9.50
CA VAL A 18 7.32 -2.80 10.19
C VAL A 18 6.29 -2.29 11.22
N VAL A 19 5.00 -2.55 10.99
CA VAL A 19 3.92 -2.15 11.91
C VAL A 19 3.85 -2.98 13.19
N GLU A 20 4.53 -4.13 13.20
CA GLU A 20 4.59 -5.08 14.33
C GLU A 20 5.92 -4.96 15.10
N GLU A 21 6.86 -4.14 14.62
CA GLU A 21 8.12 -3.89 15.30
C GLU A 21 7.89 -3.09 16.59
N SER A 22 8.56 -3.48 17.68
CA SER A 22 8.41 -2.84 18.98
C SER A 22 8.80 -1.36 18.97
N ALA A 23 9.83 -0.98 18.21
CA ALA A 23 10.25 0.42 18.07
C ALA A 23 9.17 1.26 17.37
N PHE A 24 8.55 0.73 16.32
CA PHE A 24 7.43 1.38 15.65
C PHE A 24 6.23 1.50 16.60
N ALA A 25 5.89 0.42 17.31
CA ALA A 25 4.80 0.42 18.27
C ALA A 25 5.01 1.49 19.37
N ASN A 26 6.20 1.53 19.95
CA ASN A 26 6.58 2.52 20.97
C ASN A 26 6.49 3.96 20.44
N LEU A 27 6.94 4.19 19.20
CA LEU A 27 6.81 5.49 18.55
C LEU A 27 5.34 5.90 18.44
N ILE A 28 4.47 5.00 17.96
CA ILE A 28 3.04 5.31 17.83
C ILE A 28 2.39 5.53 19.19
N TYR A 29 2.68 4.69 20.19
CA TYR A 29 2.13 4.84 21.55
C TYR A 29 2.61 6.12 22.24
N SER A 30 3.83 6.60 21.96
CA SER A 30 4.30 7.89 22.49
C SER A 30 3.52 9.08 21.93
N LEU A 31 2.95 8.96 20.73
CA LEU A 31 2.15 9.99 20.08
C LEU A 31 0.65 9.83 20.38
N GLN A 32 0.18 8.60 20.50
CA GLN A 32 -1.20 8.25 20.80
C GLN A 32 -1.25 6.95 21.63
N PRO A 33 -1.32 7.03 22.97
CA PRO A 33 -1.26 5.87 23.86
C PRO A 33 -2.36 4.83 23.59
N ASP A 34 -3.56 5.28 23.22
CA ASP A 34 -4.72 4.40 22.96
C ASP A 34 -4.79 3.90 21.50
N ALA A 35 -3.72 4.10 20.72
CA ALA A 35 -3.68 3.66 19.33
C ALA A 35 -3.85 2.13 19.25
N ARG A 36 -4.63 1.67 18.28
CA ARG A 36 -4.66 0.25 17.92
C ARG A 36 -3.80 0.04 16.68
N LEU A 37 -2.69 -0.64 16.86
CA LEU A 37 -1.83 -1.03 15.75
C LEU A 37 -2.52 -2.10 14.90
N ILE A 38 -2.28 -2.02 13.60
CA ILE A 38 -2.76 -3.00 12.63
C ILE A 38 -1.72 -4.10 12.46
N SER A 39 -2.17 -5.30 12.13
CA SER A 39 -1.26 -6.39 11.78
C SER A 39 -0.63 -6.21 10.40
N ALA A 40 0.50 -6.87 10.16
CA ALA A 40 1.13 -6.95 8.86
C ALA A 40 0.19 -7.56 7.81
N ASP A 41 -0.64 -8.54 8.19
CA ASP A 41 -1.67 -9.11 7.32
C ASP A 41 -2.72 -8.09 6.90
N THR A 42 -3.12 -7.21 7.83
CA THR A 42 -4.07 -6.13 7.53
C THR A 42 -3.46 -5.12 6.55
N VAL A 43 -2.17 -4.77 6.75
CA VAL A 43 -1.41 -3.93 5.81
C VAL A 43 -1.37 -4.58 4.43
N LYS A 44 -0.94 -5.83 4.37
CA LYS A 44 -0.83 -6.61 3.12
C LYS A 44 -2.16 -6.66 2.39
N LYS A 45 -3.24 -7.06 3.07
CA LYS A 45 -4.59 -7.11 2.50
C LYS A 45 -4.98 -5.76 1.90
N ARG A 46 -4.74 -4.67 2.63
CA ARG A 46 -5.12 -3.33 2.17
C ARG A 46 -4.28 -2.86 0.97
N ILE A 47 -3.00 -3.23 0.91
CA ILE A 47 -2.15 -2.98 -0.26
C ILE A 47 -2.67 -3.77 -1.47
N MET A 48 -3.02 -5.04 -1.29
CA MET A 48 -3.59 -5.87 -2.35
C MET A 48 -4.93 -5.31 -2.87
N ASP A 49 -5.83 -4.92 -1.97
CA ASP A 49 -7.10 -4.27 -2.35
C ASP A 49 -6.84 -2.99 -3.18
N LEU A 50 -5.84 -2.18 -2.81
CA LEU A 50 -5.48 -0.97 -3.55
C LEU A 50 -4.88 -1.30 -4.92
N TYR A 51 -4.04 -2.33 -4.99
CA TYR A 51 -3.45 -2.81 -6.23
C TYR A 51 -4.55 -3.29 -7.19
N GLU A 52 -5.43 -4.19 -6.74
CA GLU A 52 -6.52 -4.72 -7.56
C GLU A 52 -7.45 -3.62 -8.09
N ASN A 53 -7.82 -2.68 -7.23
CA ASN A 53 -8.62 -1.52 -7.64
C ASN A 53 -7.92 -0.68 -8.71
N ASN A 54 -6.61 -0.46 -8.59
CA ASN A 54 -5.84 0.28 -9.59
C ASN A 54 -5.67 -0.51 -10.89
N VAL A 55 -5.42 -1.82 -10.81
CA VAL A 55 -5.38 -2.71 -11.98
C VAL A 55 -6.70 -2.66 -12.73
N ASN A 56 -7.83 -2.73 -12.03
CA ASN A 56 -9.15 -2.66 -12.66
C ASN A 56 -9.37 -1.30 -13.35
N LYS A 57 -9.00 -0.18 -12.72
CA LYS A 57 -9.06 1.14 -13.36
C LYS A 57 -8.21 1.23 -14.63
N VAL A 58 -6.99 0.70 -14.57
CA VAL A 58 -6.06 0.67 -15.71
C VAL A 58 -6.61 -0.21 -16.82
N LYS A 59 -7.14 -1.40 -16.51
CA LYS A 59 -7.82 -2.28 -17.48
C LYS A 59 -8.99 -1.60 -18.16
N GLU A 60 -9.87 -0.95 -17.41
CA GLU A 60 -10.99 -0.19 -18.00
C GLU A 60 -10.51 0.98 -18.86
N SER A 61 -9.41 1.64 -18.47
CA SER A 61 -8.79 2.68 -19.30
C SER A 61 -8.30 2.11 -20.62
N PHE A 62 -7.63 0.95 -20.60
CA PHE A 62 -7.14 0.27 -21.81
C PHE A 62 -8.26 -0.18 -22.75
N LYS A 63 -9.38 -0.71 -22.22
CA LYS A 63 -10.54 -1.11 -23.04
C LYS A 63 -11.13 0.04 -23.87
N ASN A 64 -10.99 1.27 -23.38
CA ASN A 64 -11.56 2.45 -24.02
C ASN A 64 -10.61 3.14 -25.03
N ILE A 65 -9.37 2.66 -25.17
CA ILE A 65 -8.40 3.23 -26.11
C ILE A 65 -8.72 2.76 -27.53
N ARG A 66 -8.97 3.71 -28.44
CA ARG A 66 -9.22 3.45 -29.87
C ARG A 66 -7.94 3.48 -30.74
N GLY A 67 -6.82 3.91 -30.16
CA GLY A 67 -5.53 4.06 -30.85
C GLY A 67 -4.59 2.88 -30.65
N LYS A 68 -3.35 3.00 -31.16
CA LYS A 68 -2.29 2.02 -30.92
C LYS A 68 -1.71 2.20 -29.51
N ILE A 69 -1.37 1.10 -28.86
CA ILE A 69 -0.70 1.05 -27.56
C ILE A 69 0.70 0.46 -27.76
N SER A 70 1.71 1.11 -27.22
CA SER A 70 3.09 0.61 -27.18
C SER A 70 3.53 0.43 -25.73
N PHE A 71 4.19 -0.69 -25.43
CA PHE A 71 4.77 -0.99 -24.13
C PHE A 71 6.29 -1.01 -24.26
N ILE A 72 6.98 -0.43 -23.29
CA ILE A 72 8.42 -0.58 -23.11
C ILE A 72 8.60 -1.51 -21.91
N ILE A 73 9.28 -2.62 -22.12
CA ILE A 73 9.57 -3.60 -21.09
C ILE A 73 11.09 -3.56 -20.87
N ASP A 74 11.48 -3.34 -19.62
CA ASP A 74 12.87 -3.47 -19.19
C ASP A 74 13.06 -4.90 -18.65
N ILE A 75 14.05 -5.63 -19.17
CA ILE A 75 14.35 -7.04 -18.84
C ILE A 75 15.69 -7.11 -18.12
#